data_AF-A0A843H8W4-F1
#
_entry.id   AF-A0A843H8W4-F1
#
_cell.length_a   1.000
_cell.length_b   1.000
_cell.length_c   1.000
_cell.angle_alpha   90.00
_cell.angle_beta   90.00
_cell.angle_gamma   90.00
#
_symmetry.space_group_name_H-M   'P 1'
#
loop_
_entity.id
_entity.type
_entity.pdbx_description
1 polymer ?
#
loop_
_entity_poly.entity_id
_entity_poly.type
_entity_poly.pdbx_seq_one_letter_code
_entity_poly.pdbx_strand_id
1 'polypeptide(L)'
;MTVDEIIKHIEDGEPFRVSFEKRTVLLNGSFISEIEFVIPSNPKDKLIELYRNYKSSVPSARTDSRYFIGLDESQLSTKELVENENRYIARAKLELYVLGLIINDKWDFGDKWYWQSKEEPKLVLFKKWFKNHKEN
;
A
#
# COMPACT_ATOMS: atom_id res chain seq x y z
N MET A 1 -3.24 2.34 17.57
CA MET A 1 -3.41 1.02 16.93
C MET A 1 -2.22 0.81 15.99
N THR A 2 -1.61 -0.37 16.01
CA THR A 2 -0.48 -0.67 15.13
C THR A 2 -0.95 -1.05 13.73
N VAL A 3 -0.06 -0.99 12.74
CA VAL A 3 -0.36 -1.51 11.39
C VAL A 3 -0.72 -2.99 11.45
N ASP A 4 -0.03 -3.79 12.28
CA ASP A 4 -0.28 -5.23 12.40
C ASP A 4 -1.66 -5.53 12.98
N GLU A 5 -2.13 -4.74 13.95
CA GLU A 5 -3.50 -4.83 14.47
C GLU A 5 -4.53 -4.55 13.37
N ILE A 6 -4.33 -3.50 12.55
CA ILE A 6 -5.23 -3.19 11.43
C ILE A 6 -5.25 -4.34 10.42
N ILE A 7 -4.10 -4.89 10.07
CA ILE A 7 -4.00 -6.03 9.15
C ILE A 7 -4.77 -7.24 9.69
N LYS A 8 -4.67 -7.53 10.98
CA LYS A 8 -5.41 -8.64 11.59
C LYS A 8 -6.92 -8.49 11.43
N HIS A 9 -7.48 -7.30 11.68
CA HIS A 9 -8.91 -7.04 11.43
C HIS A 9 -9.30 -7.26 9.96
N ILE A 10 -8.41 -6.90 9.02
CA ILE A 10 -8.63 -7.08 7.58
C ILE A 10 -8.57 -8.57 7.19
N GLU A 11 -7.64 -9.33 7.79
CA GLU A 11 -7.54 -10.78 7.65
C GLU A 11 -8.78 -11.49 8.21
N ASP A 12 -9.37 -10.97 9.29
CA ASP A 12 -10.66 -11.41 9.85
C ASP A 12 -11.87 -10.98 8.99
N GLY A 13 -11.62 -10.30 7.86
CA GLY A 13 -12.61 -9.99 6.84
C GLY A 13 -13.19 -8.58 6.90
N GLU A 14 -12.73 -7.71 7.81
CA GLU A 14 -13.25 -6.36 7.92
C GLU A 14 -12.96 -5.50 6.66
N PRO A 15 -13.92 -4.66 6.24
CA PRO A 15 -13.71 -3.77 5.10
C PRO A 15 -12.75 -2.64 5.49
N PHE A 16 -11.81 -2.29 4.60
CA PHE A 16 -10.92 -1.15 4.80
C PHE A 16 -10.86 -0.23 3.57
N ARG A 17 -10.48 1.02 3.83
CA ARG A 17 -10.15 1.99 2.79
C ARG A 17 -9.01 2.90 3.25
N VAL A 18 -7.96 2.99 2.43
CA VAL A 18 -6.87 3.95 2.59
C VAL A 18 -7.06 5.12 1.62
N SER A 19 -6.77 6.34 2.07
CA SER A 19 -6.65 7.52 1.20
C SER A 19 -5.34 8.25 1.47
N PHE A 20 -4.49 8.30 0.45
CA PHE A 20 -3.23 9.05 0.48
C PHE A 20 -3.49 10.56 0.55
N GLU A 21 -4.46 11.04 -0.20
CA GLU A 21 -4.81 12.46 -0.27
C GLU A 21 -5.35 12.99 1.06
N LYS A 22 -6.26 12.24 1.69
CA LYS A 22 -6.88 12.62 2.97
C LYS A 22 -6.05 12.21 4.18
N ARG A 23 -5.01 11.38 3.99
CA ARG A 23 -4.21 10.76 5.05
C ARG A 23 -5.05 9.99 6.07
N THR A 24 -6.04 9.24 5.59
CA THR A 24 -6.99 8.51 6.45
C THR A 24 -7.00 7.01 6.18
N VAL A 25 -7.23 6.25 7.23
CA VAL A 25 -7.65 4.84 7.15
C VAL A 25 -9.05 4.72 7.73
N LEU A 26 -9.95 4.14 6.95
CA LEU A 26 -11.27 3.71 7.39
C LEU A 26 -11.22 2.20 7.57
N LEU A 27 -11.52 1.69 8.76
CA LEU A 27 -11.61 0.27 9.08
C LEU A 27 -13.01 0.01 9.64
N ASN A 28 -13.74 -0.92 9.03
CA ASN A 28 -15.11 -1.27 9.39
C ASN A 28 -16.04 -0.06 9.57
N GLY A 29 -15.92 0.93 8.68
CA GLY A 29 -16.71 2.16 8.70
C GLY A 29 -16.26 3.22 9.72
N SER A 30 -15.22 2.95 10.52
CA SER A 30 -14.67 3.88 11.51
C SER A 30 -13.31 4.43 11.10
N PHE A 31 -13.09 5.73 11.31
CA PHE A 31 -11.78 6.34 11.07
C PHE A 31 -10.81 5.95 12.17
N ILE A 32 -9.63 5.47 11.78
CA ILE A 32 -8.54 5.22 12.71
C ILE A 32 -7.68 6.48 12.80
N SER A 33 -7.73 7.16 13.95
CA SER A 33 -7.10 8.47 14.16
C SER A 33 -5.61 8.38 14.50
N GLU A 34 -5.19 7.31 15.18
CA GLU A 34 -3.81 7.14 15.66
C GLU A 34 -3.29 5.77 15.24
N ILE A 35 -2.50 5.78 14.16
CA ILE A 35 -1.86 4.60 13.61
C ILE A 35 -0.36 4.72 13.84
N GLU A 36 0.21 3.70 14.48
CA GLU A 36 1.65 3.60 14.67
C GLU A 36 2.29 2.99 13.42
N PHE A 37 2.94 3.85 12.62
CA PHE A 37 3.68 3.41 11.44
C PHE A 37 5.15 3.16 11.80
N VAL A 38 5.56 1.91 11.67
CA VAL A 38 6.97 1.52 11.77
C VAL A 38 7.61 1.57 10.38
N ILE A 39 8.47 2.56 10.15
CA ILE A 39 9.22 2.70 8.90
C ILE A 39 10.65 2.17 9.12
N PRO A 40 11.07 1.09 8.44
CA PRO A 40 12.41 0.54 8.57
C PRO A 40 13.47 1.51 8.02
N SER A 41 14.74 1.31 8.38
CA SER A 41 15.87 2.11 7.91
C SER A 41 16.03 2.10 6.38
N ASN A 42 15.60 1.02 5.71
CA ASN A 42 15.62 0.87 4.25
C ASN A 42 14.18 0.89 3.69
N PRO A 43 13.51 2.06 3.62
CA PRO A 43 12.11 2.12 3.25
C PRO A 43 11.83 1.73 1.80
N LYS A 44 12.81 1.94 0.92
CA LYS A 44 12.70 1.60 -0.50
C LYS A 44 12.64 0.10 -0.75
N ASP A 45 13.49 -0.68 -0.08
CA ASP A 45 13.53 -2.12 -0.27
C ASP A 45 12.23 -2.76 0.23
N LYS A 46 11.72 -2.28 1.37
CA LYS A 46 10.43 -2.73 1.90
C LYS A 46 9.26 -2.36 0.99
N LEU A 47 9.26 -1.16 0.38
CA LEU A 47 8.24 -0.79 -0.59
C LEU A 47 8.25 -1.73 -1.80
N ILE A 48 9.43 -2.04 -2.35
CA ILE A 48 9.58 -2.93 -3.51
C ILE A 48 9.11 -4.34 -3.17
N GLU A 49 9.47 -4.86 -2.00
CA GLU A 49 9.01 -6.16 -1.49
C GLU A 49 7.47 -6.20 -1.40
N LEU A 50 6.85 -5.24 -0.72
CA LEU A 50 5.40 -5.16 -0.58
C LEU A 50 4.69 -5.03 -1.92
N TYR A 51 5.26 -4.24 -2.85
CA TYR A 51 4.71 -4.12 -4.19
C TYR A 51 4.81 -5.43 -4.98
N ARG A 52 5.92 -6.17 -4.88
CA ARG A 52 6.05 -7.49 -5.53
C ARG A 52 4.99 -8.46 -5.00
N ASN A 53 4.79 -8.51 -3.69
CA ASN A 53 3.77 -9.33 -3.05
C ASN A 53 2.36 -8.95 -3.54
N TYR A 54 2.04 -7.65 -3.61
CA TYR A 54 0.76 -7.19 -4.18
C TYR A 54 0.65 -7.52 -5.67
N LYS A 55 1.72 -7.32 -6.45
CA LYS A 55 1.73 -7.54 -7.90
C LYS A 55 1.39 -9.00 -8.25
N SER A 56 1.95 -9.96 -7.53
CA SER A 56 1.70 -11.40 -7.74
C SER A 56 0.58 -11.97 -6.85
N SER A 57 -0.09 -11.15 -6.05
CA SER A 57 -1.17 -11.61 -5.15
C SER A 57 -2.37 -12.16 -5.92
N VAL A 58 -3.10 -13.08 -5.30
CA VAL A 58 -4.27 -13.74 -5.91
C VAL A 58 -5.45 -12.75 -5.94
N PRO A 59 -6.01 -12.41 -7.13
CA PRO A 59 -7.17 -11.53 -7.24
C PRO A 59 -8.31 -11.98 -6.33
N SER A 60 -9.08 -11.00 -5.84
CA SER A 60 -10.23 -11.27 -4.98
C SER A 60 -11.47 -10.57 -5.54
N ALA A 61 -12.66 -11.00 -5.12
CA ALA A 61 -13.90 -10.29 -5.47
C ALA A 61 -13.96 -8.86 -4.87
N ARG A 62 -13.07 -8.52 -3.93
CA ARG A 62 -12.95 -7.18 -3.37
C ARG A 62 -12.13 -6.29 -4.29
N THR A 63 -12.39 -4.98 -4.22
CA THR A 63 -11.75 -3.97 -5.08
C THR A 63 -10.23 -4.02 -5.01
N ASP A 64 -9.57 -3.87 -6.16
CA ASP A 64 -8.12 -3.71 -6.26
C ASP A 64 -7.66 -2.35 -5.72
N SER A 65 -6.33 -2.14 -5.69
CA SER A 65 -5.76 -0.84 -5.35
C SER A 65 -6.14 0.20 -6.38
N ARG A 66 -6.41 1.42 -5.90
CA ARG A 66 -6.58 2.60 -6.76
C ARG A 66 -5.24 3.25 -7.16
N TYR A 67 -4.15 2.79 -6.55
CA TYR A 67 -2.83 3.40 -6.66
C TYR A 67 -1.81 2.49 -7.37
N PHE A 68 -1.97 1.17 -7.23
CA PHE A 68 -1.01 0.18 -7.71
C PHE A 68 -1.67 -0.88 -8.59
N ILE A 69 -0.93 -1.37 -9.59
CA ILE A 69 -1.42 -2.34 -10.55
C ILE A 69 -0.90 -3.74 -10.18
N GLY A 70 -1.82 -4.67 -9.96
CA GLY A 70 -1.53 -6.10 -9.83
C GLY A 70 -1.50 -6.80 -11.19
N LEU A 71 -1.01 -8.05 -11.23
CA LEU A 71 -1.19 -8.92 -12.39
C LEU A 71 -2.64 -9.41 -12.48
N ASP A 72 -3.13 -9.70 -13.67
CA ASP A 72 -4.40 -10.40 -13.80
C ASP A 72 -4.24 -11.89 -13.46
N GLU A 73 -5.33 -12.58 -13.14
CA GLU A 73 -5.31 -14.02 -12.79
C GLU A 73 -4.62 -14.86 -13.88
N SER A 74 -4.85 -14.52 -15.15
CA SER A 74 -4.28 -15.20 -16.33
C SER A 74 -2.75 -15.04 -16.45
N GLN A 75 -2.16 -14.11 -15.70
CA GLN A 75 -0.73 -13.85 -15.69
C GLN A 75 -0.03 -14.52 -14.50
N LEU A 76 -0.78 -15.16 -13.59
CA LEU A 76 -0.25 -15.90 -12.46
C LEU A 76 -0.06 -17.38 -12.84
N SER A 77 1.03 -17.97 -12.36
CA SER A 77 1.20 -19.42 -12.45
C SER A 77 0.25 -20.15 -11.50
N THR A 78 -0.05 -21.42 -11.77
CA THR A 78 -0.86 -22.25 -10.87
C THR A 78 -0.30 -22.29 -9.45
N LYS A 79 1.03 -22.32 -9.31
CA LYS A 79 1.70 -22.29 -8.01
C LYS A 79 1.39 -20.99 -7.27
N GLU A 80 1.53 -19.85 -7.94
CA GLU A 80 1.22 -18.54 -7.37
C GLU A 80 -0.27 -18.40 -6.98
N LEU A 81 -1.19 -18.96 -7.77
CA LEU A 81 -2.62 -18.95 -7.44
C LEU A 81 -2.95 -19.73 -6.15
N VAL A 82 -2.15 -20.73 -5.80
CA VAL A 82 -2.36 -21.57 -4.61
C VAL A 82 -1.61 -21.01 -3.40
N GLU A 83 -0.40 -20.49 -3.61
CA GLU A 83 0.52 -20.15 -2.53
C GLU A 83 0.56 -18.66 -2.19
N ASN A 84 0.24 -17.76 -3.13
CA ASN A 84 0.39 -16.34 -2.88
C ASN A 84 -0.73 -15.79 -1.98
N GLU A 85 -0.41 -14.68 -1.32
CA GLU A 85 -1.34 -13.97 -0.46
C GLU A 85 -2.57 -13.46 -1.24
N ASN A 86 -3.70 -13.39 -0.55
CA ASN A 86 -4.91 -12.77 -1.06
C ASN A 86 -4.67 -11.27 -1.36
N ARG A 87 -5.05 -10.82 -2.56
CA ARG A 87 -4.84 -9.44 -3.02
C ARG A 87 -5.39 -8.38 -2.10
N TYR A 88 -6.51 -8.66 -1.45
CA TYR A 88 -7.11 -7.73 -0.52
C TYR A 88 -6.19 -7.43 0.68
N ILE A 89 -5.48 -8.45 1.18
CA ILE A 89 -4.52 -8.33 2.29
C ILE A 89 -3.22 -7.69 1.80
N ALA A 90 -2.68 -8.15 0.67
CA ALA A 90 -1.46 -7.59 0.08
C ALA A 90 -1.62 -6.09 -0.23
N ARG A 91 -2.81 -5.70 -0.72
CA ARG A 91 -3.19 -4.30 -0.92
C ARG A 91 -3.15 -3.51 0.38
N ALA A 92 -3.71 -4.04 1.46
CA ALA A 92 -3.72 -3.37 2.76
C ALA A 92 -2.30 -3.08 3.25
N LYS A 93 -1.45 -4.12 3.22
CA LYS A 93 -0.04 -4.02 3.63
C LYS A 93 0.71 -2.96 2.83
N LEU A 94 0.56 -2.95 1.51
CA LEU A 94 1.20 -1.97 0.63
C LEU A 94 0.66 -0.54 0.84
N GLU A 95 -0.66 -0.36 0.85
CA GLU A 95 -1.28 0.97 0.97
C GLU A 95 -1.03 1.59 2.36
N LEU A 96 -1.13 0.81 3.44
CA LEU A 96 -0.81 1.30 4.79
C LEU A 96 0.66 1.70 4.90
N TYR A 97 1.57 0.91 4.30
CA TYR A 97 2.99 1.25 4.30
C TYR A 97 3.27 2.57 3.58
N VAL A 98 2.70 2.77 2.39
CA VAL A 98 2.84 4.01 1.63
C VAL A 98 2.21 5.19 2.36
N LEU A 99 1.06 4.99 3.01
CA LEU A 99 0.46 6.02 3.87
C LEU A 99 1.40 6.41 5.02
N GLY A 100 2.06 5.42 5.65
CA GLY A 100 3.07 5.67 6.67
C GLY A 100 4.25 6.50 6.14
N LEU A 101 4.74 6.22 4.93
CA LEU A 101 5.76 7.04 4.29
C LEU A 101 5.28 8.48 4.06
N ILE A 102 4.03 8.66 3.62
CA ILE A 102 3.42 9.97 3.38
C ILE A 102 3.29 10.78 4.67
N ILE A 103 2.76 10.17 5.74
CA ILE A 103 2.53 10.85 7.02
C ILE A 103 3.84 11.27 7.67
N ASN A 104 4.89 10.45 7.53
CA ASN A 104 6.20 10.70 8.13
C ASN A 104 7.17 11.47 7.21
N ASP A 105 6.72 11.86 6.01
CA ASP A 105 7.54 12.51 4.97
C ASP A 105 8.87 11.78 4.70
N LYS A 106 8.83 10.44 4.62
CA LYS A 106 10.01 9.56 4.54
C LYS A 106 10.38 9.19 3.10
N TRP A 107 10.28 10.11 2.15
CA TRP A 107 10.63 9.84 0.76
C TRP A 107 11.34 10.99 0.07
N ASP A 108 12.44 10.68 -0.63
CA ASP A 108 13.15 11.63 -1.48
C ASP A 108 12.80 11.42 -2.95
N PHE A 109 12.28 12.48 -3.57
CA PHE A 109 11.92 12.51 -4.99
C PHE A 109 13.01 13.17 -5.86
N GLY A 110 14.02 13.79 -5.24
CA GLY A 110 14.89 14.76 -5.89
C GLY A 110 14.08 15.85 -6.61
N ASP A 111 14.54 16.19 -7.81
CA ASP A 111 13.92 17.22 -8.67
C ASP A 111 12.69 16.72 -9.45
N LYS A 112 12.32 15.44 -9.32
CA LYS A 112 11.21 14.86 -10.09
C LYS A 112 9.88 15.04 -9.38
N TRP A 113 8.79 15.07 -10.15
CA TRP A 113 7.42 15.10 -9.62
C TRP A 113 6.89 13.71 -9.23
N TYR A 114 7.66 12.66 -9.52
CA TYR A 114 7.39 11.28 -9.16
C TYR A 114 8.70 10.53 -8.92
N TRP A 115 8.61 9.45 -8.16
CA TRP A 115 9.63 8.44 -8.04
C TRP A 115 9.12 7.15 -8.71
N GLN A 116 9.98 6.45 -9.42
CA GLN A 116 9.67 5.18 -10.07
C GLN A 116 10.77 4.18 -9.72
N SER A 117 10.39 2.96 -9.36
CA SER A 117 11.37 1.90 -9.10
C SER A 117 12.10 1.53 -10.39
N LYS A 118 13.43 1.37 -10.30
CA LYS A 118 14.25 0.86 -11.40
C LYS A 118 14.00 -0.64 -11.64
N GLU A 119 13.68 -1.38 -10.59
CA GLU A 119 13.47 -2.84 -10.64
C GLU A 119 12.00 -3.20 -10.94
N GLU A 120 11.07 -2.31 -10.60
CA GLU A 120 9.64 -2.51 -10.75
C GLU A 120 9.04 -1.28 -11.45
N PRO A 121 9.12 -1.15 -12.79
CA PRO A 121 8.74 0.08 -13.47
C PRO A 121 7.28 0.52 -13.27
N LYS A 122 6.39 -0.41 -12.94
CA LYS A 122 4.98 -0.10 -12.61
C LYS A 122 4.78 0.42 -11.18
N LEU A 123 5.79 0.32 -10.31
CA LEU A 123 5.78 0.92 -8.98
C LEU A 123 6.21 2.38 -9.06
N VAL A 124 5.22 3.26 -8.93
CA VAL A 124 5.37 4.71 -9.01
C VAL A 124 4.80 5.35 -7.76
N LEU A 125 5.55 6.27 -7.14
CA LEU A 125 5.06 7.17 -6.12
C LEU A 125 4.98 8.59 -6.68
N PHE A 126 3.88 9.29 -6.45
CA PHE A 126 3.76 10.69 -6.86
C PHE A 126 4.12 11.64 -5.72
N LYS A 127 4.96 12.65 -5.99
CA LYS A 127 5.38 13.67 -5.02
C LYS A 127 4.18 14.43 -4.44
N LYS A 128 3.10 14.59 -5.22
CA LYS A 128 1.85 15.23 -4.78
C LYS A 128 1.19 14.54 -3.58
N TRP A 129 1.39 13.23 -3.40
CA TRP A 129 0.84 12.50 -2.25
C TRP A 129 1.49 12.92 -0.94
N PHE A 130 2.77 13.32 -1.00
CA PHE A 130 3.58 13.72 0.15
C PHE A 130 3.42 15.21 0.47
N LYS A 131 3.13 16.04 -0.54
CA LYS A 131 2.81 17.45 -0.31
C LYS A 131 1.59 17.58 0.60
N ASN A 132 1.73 18.32 1.69
CA ASN A 132 0.60 18.69 2.53
C ASN A 132 -0.31 19.64 1.73
N HIS A 133 -1.61 19.33 1.64
CA HIS A 133 -2.64 20.31 1.29
C HIS A 133 -2.90 21.23 2.51
N LYS A 134 -1.83 21.82 3.06
CA LYS A 134 -1.95 23.07 3.80
C LYS A 134 -1.68 24.18 2.79
N GLU A 135 -2.60 24.35 1.85
CA GLU A 135 -2.69 25.62 1.12
C GLU A 135 -3.62 26.50 1.93
N ASN A 136 -3.01 27.48 2.60
CA ASN A 136 -3.52 28.75 3.13
C ASN A 136 -4.84 28.76 3.91
#